data_AF-A0A2N1QJD1-F1
#
_entry.id   AF-A0A2N1QJD1-F1
#
_cell.length_a   1.000
_cell.length_b   1.000
_cell.length_c   1.000
_cell.angle_alpha   90.00
_cell.angle_beta   90.00
_cell.angle_gamma   90.00
#
_symmetry.space_group_name_H-M   'P 1'
#
loop_
_entity.id
_entity.type
_entity.pdbx_description
1 polymer ?
#
loop_
_entity_poly.entity_id
_entity_poly.type
_entity_poly.pdbx_seq_one_letter_code
_entity_poly.pdbx_strand_id
1 'polypeptide(L)'
;MISKTWNFIKTKFLTKKFLIFGLIGVINTGIHMGVYWVAFNPLKLGPFFSNTIAFIVASVFSYFANAILTFKPKNKSSMQFTAVMAVFLMRLIISGLLTTGFDYIIQNWIGIDYGTYNWTTIIAPFFASALLIPIAYFALEYVFKATDHQKQIQE
;
A
#
# COMPACT_ATOMS: atom_id res chain seq x y z
N MET A 1 8.12 30.00 -8.49
CA MET A 1 7.57 28.66 -8.82
C MET A 1 7.87 27.64 -7.71
N ILE A 2 9.10 27.57 -7.20
CA ILE A 2 9.56 26.67 -6.11
C ILE A 2 8.76 26.82 -4.80
N SER A 3 8.35 28.04 -4.42
CA SER A 3 7.57 28.28 -3.19
C SER A 3 6.14 27.73 -3.24
N LYS A 4 5.51 27.68 -4.42
CA LYS A 4 4.16 27.11 -4.58
C LYS A 4 4.19 25.58 -4.50
N THR A 5 5.16 24.94 -5.17
CA THR A 5 5.34 23.48 -5.11
C THR A 5 5.75 23.01 -3.72
N TRP A 6 6.65 23.73 -3.03
CA TRP A 6 7.02 23.42 -1.65
C TRP A 6 5.83 23.53 -0.68
N ASN A 7 5.04 24.59 -0.77
CA ASN A 7 3.83 24.74 0.04
C ASN A 7 2.79 23.65 -0.26
N PHE A 8 2.65 23.22 -1.52
CA PHE A 8 1.77 22.12 -1.90
C PHE A 8 2.22 20.78 -1.28
N ILE A 9 3.52 20.45 -1.37
CA ILE A 9 4.09 19.25 -0.76
C ILE A 9 3.89 19.27 0.76
N LYS A 10 4.16 20.40 1.41
CA LYS A 10 4.01 20.54 2.86
C LYS A 10 2.56 20.40 3.32
N THR A 11 1.61 20.96 2.57
CA THR A 11 0.19 20.97 2.95
C THR A 11 -0.55 19.67 2.63
N LYS A 12 -0.11 18.90 1.62
CA LYS A 12 -0.77 17.64 1.23
C LYS A 12 -0.01 16.40 1.68
N PHE A 13 1.32 16.37 1.53
CA PHE A 13 2.15 15.18 1.78
C PHE A 13 2.82 15.17 3.16
N LEU A 14 3.14 16.31 3.77
CA LEU A 14 3.69 16.35 5.14
C LEU A 14 2.61 16.53 6.21
N THR A 15 1.40 16.08 5.94
CA THR A 15 0.34 16.08 6.95
C THR A 15 0.60 14.98 7.98
N LYS A 16 0.21 15.23 9.23
CA LYS A 16 0.30 14.23 10.32
C LYS A 16 -0.33 12.89 9.92
N LYS A 17 -1.46 12.91 9.19
CA LYS A 17 -2.12 11.70 8.70
C LYS A 17 -1.28 10.95 7.68
N PHE A 18 -0.72 11.64 6.68
CA PHE A 18 0.12 10.99 5.67
C PHE A 18 1.40 10.38 6.28
N LEU A 19 2.04 11.07 7.22
CA LEU A 19 3.23 10.54 7.91
C LEU A 19 2.91 9.31 8.76
N ILE A 20 1.79 9.33 9.51
CA ILE A 20 1.33 8.15 10.27
C ILE A 20 0.99 6.99 9.32
N PHE A 21 0.31 7.27 8.20
CA PHE A 21 0.04 6.26 7.17
C PHE A 21 1.33 5.64 6.62
N GLY A 22 2.34 6.47 6.31
CA GLY A 22 3.65 6.01 5.87
C GLY A 22 4.33 5.12 6.90
N LEU A 23 4.34 5.52 8.18
CA LEU A 23 4.91 4.72 9.27
C LEU A 23 4.19 3.38 9.43
N ILE A 24 2.85 3.37 9.38
CA ILE A 24 2.06 2.13 9.40
C ILE A 24 2.44 1.25 8.21
N GLY A 25 2.67 1.82 7.02
CA GLY A 25 3.13 1.10 5.85
C GLY A 25 4.48 0.40 6.04
N VAL A 26 5.43 1.06 6.71
CA VAL A 26 6.74 0.45 7.04
C VAL A 26 6.57 -0.71 8.01
N ILE A 27 5.81 -0.52 9.10
CA ILE A 27 5.52 -1.58 10.08
C ILE A 27 4.79 -2.75 9.41
N ASN A 28 3.82 -2.45 8.54
CA ASN A 28 3.05 -3.44 7.80
C ASN A 28 3.94 -4.32 6.90
N THR A 29 4.96 -3.73 6.28
CA THR A 29 5.94 -4.47 5.49
C THR A 29 6.76 -5.41 6.37
N GLY A 30 7.17 -4.95 7.56
CA GLY A 30 7.82 -5.79 8.57
C GLY A 30 6.96 -6.98 9.00
N ILE A 31 5.67 -6.75 9.27
CA ILE A 31 4.70 -7.81 9.61
C ILE A 31 4.58 -8.80 8.46
N HIS A 32 4.43 -8.32 7.22
CA HIS A 32 4.34 -9.18 6.06
C HIS A 32 5.57 -10.09 5.94
N MET A 33 6.79 -9.52 6.04
CA MET A 33 8.03 -10.30 5.98
C MET A 33 8.13 -11.32 7.11
N GLY A 34 7.77 -10.94 8.35
CA GLY A 34 7.78 -11.84 9.50
C GLY A 34 6.81 -13.01 9.35
N VAL A 35 5.55 -12.73 8.96
CA VAL A 35 4.54 -13.76 8.74
C VAL A 35 4.92 -14.66 7.58
N TYR A 36 5.44 -14.10 6.48
CA TYR A 36 5.93 -14.87 5.34
C TYR A 36 7.05 -15.81 5.78
N TRP A 37 8.04 -15.31 6.53
CA TRP A 37 9.17 -16.11 6.98
C TRP A 37 8.73 -17.29 7.86
N VAL A 38 7.76 -17.07 8.76
CA VAL A 38 7.18 -18.14 9.60
C VAL A 38 6.33 -19.11 8.78
N ALA A 39 5.53 -18.64 7.82
CA ALA A 39 4.72 -19.53 6.98
C ALA A 39 5.59 -20.38 6.04
N PHE A 40 6.67 -19.80 5.52
CA PHE A 40 7.51 -20.44 4.52
C PHE A 40 8.53 -21.41 5.13
N ASN A 41 9.23 -21.00 6.19
CA ASN A 41 10.36 -21.78 6.71
C ASN A 41 9.91 -22.88 7.69
N PRO A 42 9.38 -22.57 8.89
CA PRO A 42 9.01 -23.61 9.84
C PRO A 42 7.74 -24.37 9.42
N LEU A 43 6.76 -23.71 8.79
CA LEU A 43 5.49 -24.36 8.39
C LEU A 43 5.53 -24.99 7.00
N LYS A 44 6.55 -24.70 6.18
CA LYS A 44 6.75 -25.24 4.82
C LYS A 44 5.53 -25.14 3.91
N LEU A 45 4.72 -24.09 4.04
CA LEU A 45 3.46 -23.93 3.29
C LEU A 45 3.67 -23.60 1.81
N GLY A 46 4.92 -23.49 1.34
CA GLY A 46 5.26 -23.12 -0.03
C GLY A 46 5.11 -21.60 -0.28
N PRO A 47 5.69 -21.06 -1.37
CA PRO A 47 5.79 -19.62 -1.58
C PRO A 47 4.43 -18.94 -1.74
N PHE A 48 3.51 -19.58 -2.46
CA PHE A 48 2.18 -19.04 -2.75
C PHE A 48 1.37 -18.86 -1.46
N PHE A 49 1.12 -19.94 -0.71
CA PHE A 49 0.32 -19.88 0.52
C PHE A 49 0.98 -19.00 1.58
N SER A 50 2.31 -19.03 1.69
CA SER A 50 3.04 -18.16 2.64
C SER A 50 2.82 -16.68 2.33
N ASN A 51 2.86 -16.30 1.04
CA ASN A 51 2.61 -14.93 0.62
C ASN A 51 1.14 -14.52 0.83
N THR A 52 0.19 -15.42 0.51
CA THR A 52 -1.24 -15.18 0.75
C THR A 52 -1.53 -14.92 2.23
N ILE A 53 -1.02 -15.75 3.13
CA ILE A 53 -1.22 -15.59 4.59
C ILE A 53 -0.59 -14.28 5.06
N ALA A 54 0.65 -14.00 4.65
CA ALA A 54 1.34 -12.76 4.98
C ALA A 54 0.59 -11.52 4.49
N PHE A 55 0.04 -11.56 3.27
CA PHE A 55 -0.76 -10.48 2.71
C PHE A 55 -2.06 -10.25 3.50
N ILE A 56 -2.78 -11.31 3.87
CA ILE A 56 -4.01 -11.21 4.65
C ILE A 56 -3.72 -10.60 6.02
N VAL A 57 -2.75 -11.15 6.76
CA VAL A 57 -2.42 -10.67 8.12
C VAL A 57 -1.97 -9.21 8.09
N ALA A 58 -1.10 -8.84 7.15
CA ALA A 58 -0.66 -7.47 6.97
C ALA A 58 -1.85 -6.54 6.61
N SER A 59 -2.68 -6.94 5.66
CA SER A 59 -3.85 -6.14 5.24
C SER A 59 -4.81 -5.87 6.40
N VAL A 60 -5.11 -6.89 7.21
CA VAL A 60 -5.96 -6.77 8.40
C VAL A 60 -5.33 -5.83 9.42
N PHE A 61 -4.04 -5.99 9.72
CA PHE A 61 -3.31 -5.06 10.60
C PHE A 61 -3.38 -3.62 10.08
N SER A 62 -3.09 -3.42 8.80
CA SER A 62 -3.08 -2.11 8.15
C SER A 62 -4.44 -1.41 8.25
N TYR A 63 -5.54 -2.16 8.08
CA TYR A 63 -6.90 -1.63 8.29
C TYR A 63 -7.07 -1.08 9.71
N PHE A 64 -6.80 -1.91 10.73
CA PHE A 64 -7.03 -1.51 12.12
C PHE A 64 -6.10 -0.37 12.54
N ALA A 65 -4.82 -0.43 12.17
CA ALA A 65 -3.87 0.62 12.46
C ALA A 65 -4.30 1.96 11.84
N ASN A 66 -4.73 1.95 10.57
CA ASN A 66 -5.18 3.17 9.90
C ASN A 66 -6.53 3.68 10.42
N ALA A 67 -7.45 2.80 10.78
CA ALA A 67 -8.70 3.19 11.41
C ALA A 67 -8.47 3.86 12.77
N ILE A 68 -7.55 3.34 13.58
CA ILE A 68 -7.31 3.83 14.96
C ILE A 68 -6.41 5.07 14.99
N LEU A 69 -5.35 5.09 14.18
CA LEU A 69 -4.30 6.11 14.28
C LEU A 69 -4.42 7.21 13.21
N THR A 70 -4.74 6.83 11.97
CA THR A 70 -4.70 7.73 10.81
C THR A 70 -6.02 8.48 10.58
N PHE A 71 -7.09 7.73 10.31
CA PHE A 71 -8.34 8.29 9.80
C PHE A 71 -9.39 8.50 10.88
N LYS A 72 -9.38 7.67 11.93
CA LYS A 72 -10.29 7.79 13.09
C LYS A 72 -11.76 7.97 12.68
N PRO A 73 -12.32 7.03 11.90
CA PRO A 73 -13.71 7.11 11.47
C PRO A 73 -14.63 7.11 12.69
N LYS A 74 -15.73 7.87 12.61
CA LYS A 74 -16.71 7.95 13.70
C LYS A 74 -17.49 6.64 13.80
N ASN A 75 -17.77 5.99 12.67
CA ASN A 75 -18.60 4.81 12.58
C ASN A 75 -17.83 3.63 11.99
N LYS A 76 -17.61 2.58 12.78
CA LYS A 76 -17.04 1.33 12.28
C LYS A 76 -18.16 0.49 11.67
N SER A 77 -18.04 0.14 10.39
CA SER A 77 -18.98 -0.70 9.67
C SER A 77 -18.24 -1.82 8.93
N SER A 78 -18.89 -2.98 8.79
CA SER A 78 -18.39 -4.09 7.96
C SER A 78 -18.14 -3.65 6.52
N MET A 79 -18.95 -2.73 5.98
CA MET A 79 -18.75 -2.22 4.63
C MET A 79 -17.44 -1.44 4.47
N GLN A 80 -17.03 -0.71 5.51
CA GLN A 80 -15.72 -0.03 5.54
C GLN A 80 -14.58 -1.03 5.52
N PHE A 81 -14.69 -2.11 6.29
CA PHE A 81 -13.68 -3.17 6.26
C PHE A 81 -13.57 -3.78 4.86
N THR A 82 -14.69 -4.21 4.28
CA THR A 82 -14.72 -4.81 2.94
C THR A 82 -14.16 -3.87 1.86
N ALA A 83 -14.55 -2.59 1.89
CA ALA A 83 -14.06 -1.61 0.92
C ALA A 83 -12.55 -1.38 1.04
N VAL A 84 -12.00 -1.30 2.25
CA VAL A 84 -10.55 -1.18 2.44
C VAL A 84 -9.80 -2.44 1.98
N MET A 85 -10.35 -3.64 2.25
CA MET A 85 -9.77 -4.88 1.72
C MET A 85 -9.77 -4.91 0.19
N ALA A 86 -10.85 -4.45 -0.45
CA ALA A 86 -10.92 -4.32 -1.90
C ALA A 86 -9.85 -3.35 -2.44
N VAL A 87 -9.61 -2.22 -1.77
CA VAL A 87 -8.53 -1.29 -2.14
C VAL A 87 -7.15 -1.97 -2.06
N PHE A 88 -6.89 -2.78 -1.04
CA PHE A 88 -5.62 -3.51 -0.92
C PHE A 88 -5.44 -4.58 -2.00
N LEU A 89 -6.51 -5.31 -2.35
CA LEU A 89 -6.49 -6.28 -3.45
C LEU A 89 -6.25 -5.60 -4.81
N MET A 90 -6.96 -4.50 -5.07
CA MET A 90 -6.75 -3.71 -6.29
C MET A 90 -5.32 -3.17 -6.35
N ARG A 91 -4.79 -2.69 -5.22
CA ARG A 91 -3.40 -2.24 -5.13
C ARG A 91 -2.41 -3.36 -5.47
N LEU A 92 -2.65 -4.59 -5.00
CA LEU A 92 -1.79 -5.74 -5.31
C LEU A 92 -1.72 -5.99 -6.83
N ILE A 93 -2.88 -6.01 -7.49
CA ILE A 93 -2.98 -6.21 -8.95
C ILE A 93 -2.29 -5.07 -9.71
N ILE A 94 -2.61 -3.82 -9.36
CA ILE A 94 -2.03 -2.64 -10.01
C ILE A 94 -0.52 -2.60 -9.81
N SER A 95 -0.01 -2.98 -8.62
CA SER A 95 1.42 -3.03 -8.34
C SER A 95 2.14 -4.02 -9.26
N GLY A 96 1.55 -5.19 -9.51
CA GLY A 96 2.10 -6.17 -10.45
C GLY A 96 2.17 -5.61 -11.88
N LEU A 97 1.05 -5.05 -12.37
CA LEU A 97 0.98 -4.46 -13.71
C LEU A 97 1.96 -3.30 -13.90
N LEU A 98 2.08 -2.42 -12.90
CA LEU A 98 3.02 -1.30 -12.94
C LEU A 98 4.47 -1.79 -12.95
N THR A 99 4.79 -2.80 -12.15
CA THR A 99 6.15 -3.35 -12.10
C THR A 99 6.53 -3.93 -13.46
N THR A 100 5.68 -4.76 -14.05
CA THR A 100 5.91 -5.31 -15.41
C THR A 100 5.98 -4.21 -16.48
N GLY A 101 5.13 -3.19 -16.39
CA GLY A 101 5.17 -2.05 -17.31
C GLY A 101 6.47 -1.26 -17.21
N PHE A 102 6.96 -1.00 -15.99
CA PHE A 102 8.25 -0.35 -15.79
C PHE A 102 9.41 -1.22 -16.26
N ASP A 103 9.38 -2.53 -16.01
CA ASP A 103 10.41 -3.45 -16.50
C ASP A 103 10.50 -3.42 -18.03
N TYR A 104 9.37 -3.42 -18.73
CA TYR A 104 9.33 -3.33 -20.18
C TYR A 104 9.96 -2.01 -20.69
N ILE A 105 9.65 -0.89 -20.05
CA ILE A 105 10.21 0.42 -20.41
C ILE A 105 11.72 0.45 -20.16
N ILE A 106 12.18 -0.07 -19.02
CA ILE A 106 13.60 -0.07 -18.65
C ILE A 106 14.42 -0.94 -19.60
N GLN A 107 13.95 -2.14 -19.94
CA GLN A 107 14.66 -3.03 -20.86
C GLN A 107 14.67 -2.49 -22.28
N ASN A 108 13.52 -2.06 -22.80
CA ASN A 108 13.40 -1.77 -24.23
C ASN A 108 13.76 -0.34 -24.61
N TRP A 109 13.52 0.64 -23.73
CA TRP A 109 13.77 2.05 -24.04
C TRP A 109 15.06 2.56 -23.42
N ILE A 110 15.41 2.08 -22.22
CA ILE A 110 16.65 2.47 -21.53
C ILE A 110 17.79 1.51 -21.86
N GLY A 111 17.50 0.27 -22.29
CA GLY A 111 18.51 -0.70 -22.70
C GLY A 111 19.28 -1.31 -21.53
N ILE A 112 18.74 -1.25 -20.31
CA ILE A 112 19.36 -1.82 -19.12
C ILE A 112 18.97 -3.29 -19.03
N ASP A 113 19.94 -4.18 -19.27
CA ASP A 113 19.76 -5.60 -19.03
C ASP A 113 19.91 -5.90 -17.53
N TYR A 114 18.84 -6.43 -16.94
CA TYR A 114 18.78 -6.87 -15.55
C TYR A 114 19.79 -7.99 -15.24
N GLY A 115 20.28 -8.71 -16.25
CA GLY A 115 21.33 -9.73 -16.09
C GLY A 115 22.72 -9.17 -15.82
N THR A 116 22.97 -7.87 -16.08
CA THR A 116 24.29 -7.26 -15.88
C THR A 116 24.47 -6.78 -14.43
N TYR A 117 23.38 -6.38 -13.75
CA TYR A 117 23.45 -5.85 -12.40
C TYR A 117 22.22 -6.18 -11.55
N ASN A 118 22.38 -6.98 -10.49
CA ASN A 118 21.25 -7.39 -9.63
C ASN A 118 20.43 -6.23 -9.04
N TRP A 119 21.03 -5.05 -8.81
CA TRP A 119 20.34 -3.89 -8.21
C TRP A 119 19.25 -3.30 -9.11
N THR A 120 19.32 -3.52 -10.42
CA THR A 120 18.35 -2.96 -11.35
C THR A 120 16.97 -3.56 -11.13
N THR A 121 16.88 -4.83 -10.70
CA THR A 121 15.61 -5.53 -10.40
C THR A 121 14.74 -4.86 -9.32
N ILE A 122 15.33 -3.97 -8.52
CA ILE A 122 14.64 -3.23 -7.45
C ILE A 122 14.01 -1.93 -7.98
N ILE A 123 14.48 -1.41 -9.11
CA ILE A 123 14.08 -0.11 -9.66
C ILE A 123 12.58 -0.08 -10.00
N ALA A 124 12.10 -1.05 -10.78
CA ALA A 124 10.70 -1.09 -11.20
C ALA A 124 9.72 -1.26 -10.02
N PRO A 125 9.92 -2.22 -9.08
CA PRO A 125 9.10 -2.32 -7.87
C PRO A 125 9.14 -1.06 -7.01
N PHE A 126 10.30 -0.39 -6.94
CA PHE A 126 10.46 0.84 -6.18
C PHE A 126 9.61 1.98 -6.77
N PHE A 127 9.68 2.22 -8.08
CA PHE A 127 8.87 3.25 -8.74
C PHE A 127 7.37 2.94 -8.68
N ALA A 128 6.98 1.68 -8.88
CA ALA A 128 5.60 1.25 -8.70
C ALA A 128 5.09 1.56 -7.29
N SER A 129 5.89 1.24 -6.27
CA SER A 129 5.56 1.51 -4.87
C SER A 129 5.49 3.01 -4.57
N ALA A 130 6.45 3.80 -5.07
CA ALA A 130 6.49 5.25 -4.88
C ALA A 130 5.23 5.93 -5.43
N LEU A 131 4.74 5.48 -6.59
CA LEU A 131 3.49 5.98 -7.19
C LEU A 131 2.25 5.51 -6.40
N LEU A 132 2.25 4.26 -5.94
CA LEU A 132 1.10 3.67 -5.25
C LEU A 132 0.90 4.18 -3.81
N ILE A 133 1.94 4.65 -3.12
CA ILE A 133 1.81 5.15 -1.74
C ILE A 133 0.83 6.33 -1.65
N PRO A 134 0.98 7.43 -2.45
CA PRO A 134 0.01 8.52 -2.49
C PRO A 134 -1.39 8.07 -2.88
N ILE A 135 -1.50 7.22 -3.91
CA ILE A 135 -2.78 6.72 -4.42
C ILE A 135 -3.50 5.93 -3.33
N ALA A 136 -2.79 5.04 -2.63
CA ALA A 136 -3.33 4.26 -1.54
C ALA A 136 -3.79 5.15 -0.37
N TYR A 137 -3.01 6.17 -0.01
CA TYR A 137 -3.40 7.13 1.03
C TYR A 137 -4.74 7.80 0.69
N PHE A 138 -4.87 8.37 -0.52
CA PHE A 138 -6.10 9.04 -0.93
C PHE A 138 -7.27 8.09 -1.11
N ALA A 139 -7.04 6.87 -1.61
CA ALA A 139 -8.07 5.84 -1.73
C ALA A 139 -8.62 5.45 -0.36
N LEU A 140 -7.76 5.22 0.64
CA LEU A 140 -8.21 4.94 2.00
C LEU A 140 -8.93 6.16 2.58
N GLU A 141 -8.38 7.37 2.43
CA GLU A 141 -9.03 8.59 2.92
C GLU A 141 -10.44 8.75 2.34
N TYR A 142 -10.62 8.47 1.05
CA TYR A 142 -11.92 8.48 0.39
C TYR A 142 -12.85 7.41 0.96
N VAL A 143 -12.40 6.16 1.09
CA VAL A 143 -13.22 5.06 1.62
C VAL A 143 -13.70 5.38 3.04
N PHE A 144 -12.79 5.77 3.94
CA PHE A 144 -13.16 6.09 5.33
C PHE A 144 -14.17 7.26 5.42
N LYS A 145 -14.05 8.28 4.56
CA LYS A 145 -15.02 9.40 4.52
C LYS A 145 -16.38 8.98 3.93
N ALA A 146 -16.37 8.22 2.84
CA ALA A 146 -17.60 7.79 2.17
C ALA A 146 -18.44 6.88 3.07
N THR A 147 -17.80 5.97 3.79
CA THR A 147 -18.51 5.03 4.68
C THR A 147 -19.01 5.68 5.96
N ASP A 148 -18.33 6.71 6.47
CA ASP A 148 -18.83 7.51 7.60
C ASP A 148 -20.11 8.30 7.23
N HIS A 149 -20.17 8.87 6.01
CA HIS A 149 -21.34 9.63 5.55
C HIS A 149 -22.56 8.76 5.24
N GLN A 150 -22.39 7.58 4.63
CA GLN A 150 -23.53 6.72 4.30
C GLN A 150 -24.31 6.24 5.53
N LYS A 151 -23.65 6.07 6.67
CA LYS A 151 -24.34 5.67 7.90
C LYS A 151 -25.13 6.82 8.55
N GLN A 152 -24.68 8.07 8.38
CA GLN A 152 -25.41 9.26 8.88
C GLN A 152 -26.72 9.54 8.12
N ILE A 153 -26.88 9.00 6.91
CA ILE A 153 -28.09 9.16 6.10
C ILE A 153 -29.11 8.03 6.39
N GLN A 154 -28.65 6.93 7.02
CA GLN A 154 -29.47 5.76 7.36
C GLN A 154 -30.00 5.79 8.81
N GLU A 155 -29.54 6.74 9.63
CA GLU A 155 -30.04 7.04 10.99
C GLU A 155 -31.00 8.24 10.93
#